data_AF-G7NP83-F1
#
_entry.id   AF-G7NP83-F1
#
_cell.length_a   1.000
_cell.length_b   1.000
_cell.length_c   1.000
_cell.angle_alpha   90.00
_cell.angle_beta   90.00
_cell.angle_gamma   90.00
#
_symmetry.space_group_name_H-M   'P 1'
#
loop_
_entity.id
_entity.type
_entity.pdbx_description
1 polymer ?
#
loop_
_entity_poly.entity_id
_entity_poly.type
_entity_poly.pdbx_seq_one_letter_code
_entity_poly.pdbx_strand_id
1 'polypeptide(L)'
;MADGSLTGGGLEAAAMAPERTGWAAEQEPASLEKGLFQDEDSCSDCSYRDKPGSSLQSFMPEGKTFFPEIFQTNQLLFYERFRAYQDYILADCKASEVQEFTAEFLEKVLEPSGWRAVWHTNVFKVLVETDVDFAALKAVVRLAEPYLCDSQVSTFTMECMKELLDLKEHRLPLQELWVVFDDSGVFDQTALAIEHVRFFYQNIWRSWDEEEEDEYDYFVRCVEPRLRLHYDILEDRVPSGLVVDYRNLLSQCEESYRKFLNLRSSLSNCNSDSEQENISMVEGLKLYSEMEQLKQKLKLIENPLLRYVFGYQKNSNIQAKGVRPSGQKITHVVSSTMVAGLLRSLLTDRLCQEPGEEEREIQFHSDPLSAINACFEGDTVIVCPGHYVVHGTFSIADSIELEGYGLPDDIVIEKRGKGDTFVDCTGADIKISSIKFAQHDAVEGILIVHRGKTTLENCVLQCETTGVTVRTSAEFLMKNSDLYGAK
;
A
#
# COMPACT_ATOMS: atom_id res chain seq x y z
N MET A 1 -2.04 24.77 63.92
CA MET A 1 -1.20 25.36 64.98
C MET A 1 0.05 24.54 65.10
N ALA A 2 1.20 25.23 65.07
CA ALA A 2 2.57 24.82 65.35
C ALA A 2 3.18 23.74 64.42
N ASP A 3 4.14 24.07 63.55
CA ASP A 3 5.52 24.59 63.73
C ASP A 3 6.55 23.59 64.26
N GLY A 4 7.73 23.66 63.65
CA GLY A 4 9.02 23.34 64.27
C GLY A 4 9.75 22.17 63.62
N SER A 5 10.49 22.37 62.53
CA SER A 5 11.90 22.80 62.53
C SER A 5 12.88 21.69 62.95
N LEU A 6 13.78 21.33 62.03
CA LEU A 6 15.21 21.23 62.34
C LEU A 6 16.03 21.49 61.07
N THR A 7 16.84 22.53 61.23
CA THR A 7 17.83 23.16 60.35
C THR A 7 19.15 22.40 60.24
N GLY A 8 19.89 22.65 59.17
CA GLY A 8 21.36 22.53 59.10
C GLY A 8 21.81 22.05 57.72
N GLY A 9 22.08 22.95 56.77
CA GLY A 9 23.44 23.47 56.49
C GLY A 9 24.10 22.55 55.46
N GLY A 10 24.42 22.92 54.22
CA GLY A 10 24.97 24.17 53.73
C GLY A 10 26.32 23.84 53.06
N LEU A 11 26.45 24.21 51.78
CA LEU A 11 27.66 24.48 50.98
C LEU A 11 27.86 23.64 49.71
N GLU A 12 28.19 24.41 48.68
CA GLU A 12 28.24 24.16 47.24
C GLU A 12 29.51 23.44 46.76
N ALA A 13 29.41 23.08 45.48
CA ALA A 13 30.45 23.08 44.46
C ALA A 13 31.44 21.90 44.41
N ALA A 14 31.27 21.08 43.37
CA ALA A 14 32.36 20.79 42.42
C ALA A 14 31.79 20.16 41.14
N ALA A 15 31.93 20.87 40.03
CA ALA A 15 31.83 20.30 38.69
C ALA A 15 33.01 19.36 38.46
N MET A 16 32.77 18.18 37.91
CA MET A 16 33.78 17.29 37.34
C MET A 16 33.15 16.50 36.19
N ALA A 17 33.51 16.87 34.96
CA ALA A 17 33.44 15.99 33.81
C ALA A 17 34.58 14.96 33.86
N PRO A 18 34.46 13.79 33.22
CA PRO A 18 35.61 13.05 32.70
C PRO A 18 35.51 13.01 31.16
N GLU A 19 36.39 13.72 30.47
CA GLU A 19 37.66 13.22 29.91
C GLU A 19 37.48 12.24 28.74
N ARG A 20 37.65 12.81 27.54
CA ARG A 20 38.02 12.13 26.30
C ARG A 20 39.41 11.53 26.45
N THR A 21 39.54 10.23 26.20
CA THR A 21 40.80 9.60 25.83
C THR A 21 40.76 9.24 24.35
N GLY A 22 41.58 9.94 23.57
CA GLY A 22 41.87 9.60 22.19
C GLY A 22 42.94 8.51 22.11
N TRP A 23 42.77 7.58 21.18
CA TRP A 23 43.85 6.81 20.60
C TRP A 23 43.88 7.07 19.10
N ALA A 24 44.94 7.76 18.67
CA ALA A 24 45.36 7.83 17.29
C ALA A 24 46.18 6.56 16.99
N ALA A 25 45.78 5.83 15.96
CA ALA A 25 46.65 4.91 15.24
C ALA A 25 46.43 5.17 13.75
N GLU A 26 47.46 5.73 13.11
CA GLU A 26 47.57 5.85 11.66
C GLU A 26 47.55 4.44 11.03
N GLN A 27 46.62 4.18 10.12
CA GLN A 27 46.71 3.12 9.13
C GLN A 27 46.32 3.69 7.77
N GLU A 28 47.22 3.56 6.79
CA GLU A 28 47.02 3.90 5.39
C GLU A 28 45.81 3.14 4.79
N PRO A 29 45.10 3.70 3.79
CA PRO A 29 43.82 3.16 3.34
C PRO A 29 44.03 1.93 2.46
N ALA A 30 43.49 0.79 2.90
CA ALA A 30 43.33 -0.39 2.06
C ALA A 30 42.16 -0.17 1.09
N SER A 31 42.36 -0.58 -0.16
CA SER A 31 41.43 -0.52 -1.29
C SER A 31 40.01 -1.03 -0.96
N LEU A 32 39.04 -0.13 -1.09
CA LEU A 32 37.65 -0.24 -0.62
C LEU A 32 36.69 -0.68 -1.75
N GLU A 33 37.12 -1.58 -2.65
CA GLU A 33 36.37 -1.91 -3.88
C GLU A 33 35.59 -3.24 -3.84
N LYS A 34 35.59 -4.00 -2.73
CA LYS A 34 35.03 -5.38 -2.75
C LYS A 34 34.09 -5.81 -1.62
N GLY A 35 33.65 -4.90 -0.75
CA GLY A 35 32.93 -5.29 0.48
C GLY A 35 31.45 -4.92 0.59
N LEU A 36 30.86 -4.13 -0.30
CA LEU A 36 29.57 -3.48 0.00
C LEU A 36 28.35 -4.42 0.02
N PHE A 37 28.44 -5.67 -0.46
CA PHE A 37 27.31 -6.61 -0.50
C PHE A 37 27.65 -8.10 -0.23
N GLN A 38 28.79 -8.40 0.40
CA GLN A 38 29.08 -9.78 0.79
C GLN A 38 29.58 -9.82 2.23
N ASP A 39 28.74 -10.35 3.12
CA ASP A 39 29.22 -11.13 4.25
C ASP A 39 28.25 -12.27 4.57
N GLU A 40 28.86 -13.44 4.74
CA GLU A 40 28.25 -14.75 4.95
C GLU A 40 27.66 -14.87 6.34
N ASP A 41 26.43 -15.39 6.43
CA ASP A 41 25.99 -16.13 7.62
C ASP A 41 25.77 -17.60 7.27
N SER A 42 26.66 -18.40 7.83
CA SER A 42 26.80 -19.84 7.66
C SER A 42 25.66 -20.63 8.29
N CYS A 43 24.82 -21.25 7.47
CA CYS A 43 24.19 -22.53 7.79
C CYS A 43 23.82 -23.27 6.50
N SER A 44 24.72 -24.11 6.00
CA SER A 44 24.41 -25.04 4.90
C SER A 44 24.71 -26.48 5.30
N ASP A 45 23.70 -27.33 5.19
CA ASP A 45 23.88 -28.71 4.74
C ASP A 45 22.92 -28.90 3.57
N CYS A 46 23.44 -28.75 2.34
CA CYS A 46 23.06 -29.49 1.13
C CYS A 46 23.86 -29.00 -0.09
N SER A 47 24.23 -29.98 -0.93
CA SER A 47 25.30 -30.03 -1.92
C SER A 47 25.08 -29.33 -3.27
N TYR A 48 26.16 -28.73 -3.81
CA TYR A 48 26.61 -28.64 -5.24
C TYR A 48 25.54 -28.33 -6.30
N ARG A 49 25.50 -27.16 -6.97
CA ARG A 49 26.43 -26.63 -7.99
C ARG A 49 25.95 -25.24 -8.44
N ASP A 50 26.89 -24.45 -8.95
CA ASP A 50 26.79 -23.13 -9.60
C ASP A 50 26.63 -21.91 -8.66
N LYS A 51 27.75 -21.19 -8.51
CA LYS A 51 27.84 -19.86 -7.90
C LYS A 51 27.07 -18.85 -8.78
N PRO A 52 26.10 -18.09 -8.27
CA PRO A 52 25.64 -16.90 -8.96
C PRO A 52 26.60 -15.76 -8.61
N GLY A 53 27.36 -15.29 -9.60
CA GLY A 53 27.96 -13.96 -9.52
C GLY A 53 26.86 -12.92 -9.46
N SER A 54 27.12 -11.84 -8.74
CA SER A 54 26.28 -10.66 -8.53
C SER A 54 26.05 -9.83 -9.80
N SER A 55 25.65 -10.43 -10.92
CA SER A 55 25.35 -9.71 -12.15
C SER A 55 23.86 -9.35 -12.18
N LEU A 56 23.55 -8.04 -12.15
CA LEU A 56 22.19 -7.58 -12.43
C LEU A 56 21.78 -8.04 -13.84
N GLN A 57 20.53 -8.48 -14.00
CA GLN A 57 20.02 -8.90 -15.31
C GLN A 57 19.66 -7.67 -16.16
N SER A 58 19.69 -7.81 -17.49
CA SER A 58 19.29 -6.76 -18.41
C SER A 58 17.83 -6.92 -18.85
N PHE A 59 17.16 -5.81 -19.14
CA PHE A 59 15.83 -5.79 -19.75
C PHE A 59 15.80 -4.83 -20.94
N MET A 60 15.04 -5.20 -21.98
CA MET A 60 14.83 -4.38 -23.17
C MET A 60 13.67 -3.42 -22.95
N PRO A 61 13.88 -2.09 -22.99
CA PRO A 61 12.78 -1.13 -22.89
C PRO A 61 11.72 -1.40 -23.98
N GLU A 62 10.45 -1.58 -23.62
CA GLU A 62 9.39 -1.79 -24.62
C GLU A 62 9.33 -0.60 -25.60
N GLY A 63 9.53 -0.89 -26.90
CA GLY A 63 9.69 0.08 -27.99
C GLY A 63 10.55 -0.48 -29.14
N LYS A 64 10.48 0.12 -30.35
CA LYS A 64 11.15 -0.41 -31.56
C LYS A 64 12.70 -0.43 -31.42
N THR A 65 13.28 -1.63 -31.35
CA THR A 65 14.60 -2.12 -31.81
C THR A 65 15.88 -1.24 -31.84
N PHE A 66 15.96 -0.06 -31.21
CA PHE A 66 17.16 0.80 -31.34
C PHE A 66 17.80 1.26 -30.03
N PHE A 67 17.16 1.06 -28.88
CA PHE A 67 17.75 1.45 -27.59
C PHE A 67 18.61 0.31 -27.00
N PRO A 68 19.73 0.65 -26.33
CA PRO A 68 20.52 -0.34 -25.64
C PRO A 68 19.75 -0.91 -24.43
N GLU A 69 20.15 -2.10 -24.01
CA GLU A 69 19.59 -2.76 -22.83
C GLU A 69 19.83 -1.90 -21.58
N ILE A 70 18.91 -1.96 -20.62
CA ILE A 70 19.02 -1.28 -19.33
C ILE A 70 19.06 -2.32 -18.21
N PHE A 71 19.62 -1.96 -17.05
CA PHE A 71 19.60 -2.82 -15.88
C PHE A 71 18.17 -3.09 -15.38
N GLN A 72 17.87 -4.34 -15.06
CA GLN A 72 16.63 -4.75 -14.41
C GLN A 72 16.74 -4.51 -12.90
N THR A 73 16.34 -3.33 -12.46
CA THR A 73 16.43 -2.89 -11.05
C THR A 73 15.07 -2.79 -10.36
N ASN A 74 13.99 -3.09 -11.07
CA ASN A 74 12.62 -2.91 -10.60
C ASN A 74 12.09 -4.03 -9.67
N GLN A 75 12.85 -5.11 -9.47
CA GLN A 75 12.42 -6.28 -8.69
C GLN A 75 13.19 -6.44 -7.36
N LEU A 76 13.55 -5.33 -6.70
CA LEU A 76 14.17 -5.38 -5.39
C LEU A 76 13.14 -5.79 -4.32
N LEU A 77 13.56 -6.65 -3.39
CA LEU A 77 12.77 -7.10 -2.25
C LEU A 77 12.74 -6.05 -1.14
N PHE A 78 11.75 -6.17 -0.25
CA PHE A 78 11.60 -5.29 0.92
C PHE A 78 12.90 -5.16 1.72
N TYR A 79 13.54 -6.28 2.02
CA TYR A 79 14.71 -6.31 2.88
C TYR A 79 15.94 -5.64 2.27
N GLU A 80 16.09 -5.72 0.94
CA GLU A 80 17.19 -5.08 0.21
C GLU A 80 17.06 -3.56 0.29
N ARG A 81 15.85 -3.03 0.04
CA ARG A 81 15.59 -1.59 0.18
C ARG A 81 15.66 -1.12 1.62
N PHE A 82 15.15 -1.92 2.56
CA PHE A 82 15.17 -1.61 3.97
C PHE A 82 16.60 -1.42 4.48
N ARG A 83 17.49 -2.40 4.23
CA ARG A 83 18.92 -2.29 4.58
C ARG A 83 19.59 -1.13 3.85
N ALA A 84 19.35 -0.97 2.54
CA ALA A 84 19.93 0.13 1.76
C ALA A 84 19.63 1.51 2.39
N TYR A 85 18.38 1.75 2.74
CA TYR A 85 17.97 3.03 3.34
C TYR A 85 18.44 3.18 4.79
N GLN A 86 18.32 2.13 5.61
CA GLN A 86 18.70 2.19 7.03
C GLN A 86 20.21 2.30 7.23
N ASP A 87 20.99 1.45 6.56
CA ASP A 87 22.39 1.26 6.92
C ASP A 87 23.35 2.11 6.08
N TYR A 88 22.94 2.52 4.87
CA TYR A 88 23.85 3.11 3.88
C TYR A 88 23.44 4.49 3.37
N ILE A 89 22.15 4.73 3.10
CA ILE A 89 21.69 5.97 2.44
C ILE A 89 21.29 7.03 3.46
N LEU A 90 20.45 6.69 4.44
CA LEU A 90 19.82 7.68 5.33
C LEU A 90 20.34 7.61 6.76
N ALA A 91 20.72 6.43 7.26
CA ALA A 91 21.13 6.25 8.65
C ALA A 91 20.11 6.89 9.62
N ASP A 92 20.59 7.69 10.59
CA ASP A 92 19.81 8.41 11.58
C ASP A 92 19.49 9.86 11.19
N CYS A 93 19.47 10.19 9.89
CA CYS A 93 19.28 11.56 9.42
C CYS A 93 17.88 12.14 9.71
N LYS A 94 17.81 13.47 9.78
CA LYS A 94 16.57 14.24 9.78
C LYS A 94 16.05 14.46 8.36
N ALA A 95 14.77 14.82 8.24
CA ALA A 95 14.15 15.13 6.95
C ALA A 95 14.92 16.22 6.17
N SER A 96 15.43 17.24 6.87
CA SER A 96 16.23 18.32 6.28
C SER A 96 17.61 17.88 5.77
N GLU A 97 18.12 16.75 6.25
CA GLU A 97 19.46 16.23 5.97
C GLU A 97 19.42 15.13 4.88
N VAL A 98 18.22 14.68 4.47
CA VAL A 98 18.04 13.59 3.49
C VAL A 98 18.79 13.85 2.18
N GLN A 99 18.76 15.09 1.68
CA GLN A 99 19.48 15.42 0.43
C GLN A 99 21.00 15.31 0.61
N GLU A 100 21.54 15.77 1.73
CA GLU A 100 22.97 15.74 2.04
C GLU A 100 23.46 14.30 2.18
N PHE A 101 22.77 13.49 3.00
CA PHE A 101 23.10 12.07 3.19
C PHE A 101 23.00 11.26 1.91
N THR A 102 21.97 11.53 1.09
CA THR A 102 21.85 10.91 -0.23
C THR A 102 23.04 11.29 -1.12
N ALA A 103 23.46 12.57 -1.14
CA ALA A 103 24.61 13.00 -1.92
C ALA A 103 25.90 12.32 -1.45
N GLU A 104 26.16 12.26 -0.13
CA GLU A 104 27.33 11.56 0.43
C GLU A 104 27.36 10.07 0.09
N PHE A 105 26.21 9.40 0.10
CA PHE A 105 26.10 8.01 -0.32
C PHE A 105 26.44 7.87 -1.81
N LEU A 106 25.88 8.74 -2.66
CA LEU A 106 26.11 8.67 -4.10
C LEU A 106 27.58 8.94 -4.46
N GLU A 107 28.25 9.88 -3.77
CA GLU A 107 29.68 10.16 -3.95
C GLU A 107 30.57 8.93 -3.69
N LYS A 108 30.14 8.02 -2.81
CA LYS A 108 30.90 6.81 -2.46
C LYS A 108 30.66 5.64 -3.42
N VAL A 109 29.51 5.61 -4.11
CA VAL A 109 29.03 4.41 -4.83
C VAL A 109 28.91 4.62 -6.35
N LEU A 110 28.65 5.84 -6.81
CA LEU A 110 28.49 6.09 -8.24
C LEU A 110 29.82 6.39 -8.92
N GLU A 111 29.93 5.89 -10.15
CA GLU A 111 30.94 6.36 -11.07
C GLU A 111 30.63 7.82 -11.47
N PRO A 112 31.55 8.77 -11.27
CA PRO A 112 31.27 10.20 -11.45
C PRO A 112 31.07 10.60 -12.91
N SER A 113 31.57 9.80 -13.85
CA SER A 113 31.52 10.04 -15.29
C SER A 113 31.66 8.75 -16.09
N GLY A 114 31.34 8.80 -17.38
CA GLY A 114 31.69 7.74 -18.33
C GLY A 114 30.64 6.65 -18.54
N TRP A 115 29.52 6.70 -17.82
CA TRP A 115 28.36 5.86 -18.10
C TRP A 115 27.36 6.56 -19.03
N ARG A 116 26.52 5.74 -19.68
CA ARG A 116 25.43 6.18 -20.54
C ARG A 116 24.11 5.86 -19.87
N ALA A 117 23.11 6.69 -20.11
CA ALA A 117 21.78 6.52 -19.55
C ALA A 117 20.70 6.80 -20.59
N VAL A 118 19.57 6.11 -20.44
CA VAL A 118 18.33 6.46 -21.12
C VAL A 118 17.61 7.47 -20.25
N TRP A 119 17.49 8.70 -20.73
CA TRP A 119 16.57 9.68 -20.18
C TRP A 119 15.16 9.31 -20.61
N HIS A 120 14.32 8.89 -19.65
CA HIS A 120 12.98 8.41 -19.93
C HIS A 120 11.93 9.31 -19.30
N THR A 121 11.03 9.82 -20.15
CA THR A 121 9.84 10.55 -19.76
C THR A 121 8.59 9.85 -20.30
N ASN A 122 7.41 10.34 -19.91
CA ASN A 122 6.13 9.84 -20.45
C ASN A 122 5.95 10.10 -21.95
N VAL A 123 6.76 10.97 -22.56
CA VAL A 123 6.61 11.43 -23.94
C VAL A 123 7.69 10.86 -24.85
N PHE A 124 8.91 10.71 -24.34
CA PHE A 124 10.07 10.28 -25.12
C PHE A 124 11.11 9.50 -24.29
N LYS A 125 12.03 8.85 -24.98
CA LYS A 125 13.25 8.22 -24.49
C LYS A 125 14.43 8.75 -25.30
N VAL A 126 15.51 9.17 -24.65
CA VAL A 126 16.74 9.66 -25.34
C VAL A 126 17.98 9.09 -24.67
N LEU A 127 18.96 8.69 -25.48
CA LEU A 127 20.27 8.26 -24.97
C LEU A 127 21.17 9.46 -24.65
N VAL A 128 21.70 9.51 -23.43
CA VAL A 128 22.58 10.56 -22.94
C VAL A 128 23.86 9.99 -22.32
N GLU A 129 24.94 10.76 -22.41
CA GLU A 129 26.15 10.59 -21.62
C GLU A 129 26.07 11.47 -20.38
N THR A 130 26.53 10.96 -19.25
CA THR A 130 26.27 11.57 -17.94
C THR A 130 27.55 11.80 -17.16
N ASP A 131 27.66 13.01 -16.59
CA ASP A 131 28.60 13.38 -15.54
C ASP A 131 27.78 13.81 -14.30
N VAL A 132 28.10 13.36 -13.10
CA VAL A 132 27.23 13.55 -11.92
C VAL A 132 27.56 14.81 -11.13
N ASP A 133 26.54 15.61 -10.79
CA ASP A 133 26.57 16.68 -9.80
C ASP A 133 25.85 16.19 -8.53
N PHE A 134 26.64 15.66 -7.60
CA PHE A 134 26.16 14.98 -6.39
C PHE A 134 25.36 15.90 -5.47
N ALA A 135 25.81 17.13 -5.24
CA ALA A 135 25.15 18.08 -4.34
C ALA A 135 23.71 18.40 -4.76
N ALA A 136 23.46 18.46 -6.07
CA ALA A 136 22.14 18.74 -6.62
C ALA A 136 21.30 17.48 -6.89
N LEU A 137 21.85 16.27 -6.68
CA LEU A 137 21.26 15.00 -7.10
C LEU A 137 20.88 14.99 -8.59
N LYS A 138 21.69 15.64 -9.43
CA LYS A 138 21.48 15.81 -10.87
C LYS A 138 22.68 15.28 -11.64
N ALA A 139 22.46 14.81 -12.87
CA ALA A 139 23.54 14.59 -13.83
C ALA A 139 23.58 15.75 -14.82
N VAL A 140 24.78 16.23 -15.09
CA VAL A 140 25.10 16.99 -16.30
C VAL A 140 25.09 16.03 -17.47
N VAL A 141 24.21 16.28 -18.43
CA VAL A 141 23.98 15.36 -19.55
C VAL A 141 24.40 15.95 -20.88
N ARG A 142 24.88 15.09 -21.77
CA ARG A 142 25.11 15.39 -23.18
C ARG A 142 24.40 14.36 -24.04
N LEU A 143 23.93 14.76 -25.22
CA LEU A 143 23.36 13.82 -26.17
C LEU A 143 24.44 12.83 -26.61
N ALA A 144 24.18 11.54 -26.47
CA ALA A 144 25.13 10.50 -26.86
C ALA A 144 25.24 10.40 -28.38
N GLU A 145 26.42 9.96 -28.85
CA GLU A 145 26.63 9.57 -30.25
C GLU A 145 26.67 8.03 -30.39
N PRO A 146 25.84 7.42 -31.25
CA PRO A 146 24.84 8.04 -32.13
C PRO A 146 23.58 8.52 -31.38
N TYR A 147 22.95 9.57 -31.90
CA TYR A 147 21.70 10.09 -31.35
C TYR A 147 20.57 9.05 -31.49
N LEU A 148 20.03 8.64 -30.35
CA LEU A 148 18.90 7.71 -30.26
C LEU A 148 17.77 8.38 -29.50
N CYS A 149 16.61 8.49 -30.16
CA CYS A 149 15.40 9.08 -29.62
C CYS A 149 14.19 8.26 -30.06
N ASP A 150 13.37 7.82 -29.11
CA ASP A 150 12.06 7.24 -29.36
C ASP A 150 11.01 8.18 -28.75
N SER A 151 10.09 8.67 -29.57
CA SER A 151 9.06 9.62 -29.16
C SER A 151 7.70 9.12 -29.62
N GLN A 152 6.71 9.14 -28.71
CA GLN A 152 5.33 8.83 -29.05
C GLN A 152 4.72 9.90 -29.98
N VAL A 153 5.31 11.10 -30.00
CA VAL A 153 4.90 12.22 -30.84
C VAL A 153 5.98 12.45 -31.91
N SER A 154 5.64 12.26 -33.19
CA SER A 154 6.59 12.34 -34.31
C SER A 154 7.20 13.74 -34.57
N THR A 155 6.92 14.73 -33.72
CA THR A 155 7.37 16.12 -33.87
C THR A 155 8.55 16.51 -32.99
N PHE A 156 9.02 15.64 -32.08
CA PHE A 156 10.22 15.93 -31.27
C PHE A 156 11.48 15.73 -32.13
N THR A 157 12.01 16.82 -32.67
CA THR A 157 13.25 16.85 -33.43
C THR A 157 14.48 16.91 -32.51
N MET A 158 15.68 16.67 -33.06
CA MET A 158 16.93 16.81 -32.32
C MET A 158 17.12 18.26 -31.81
N GLU A 159 16.68 19.24 -32.59
CA GLU A 159 16.71 20.66 -32.24
C GLU A 159 15.81 20.95 -31.03
N CYS A 160 14.57 20.45 -31.01
CA CYS A 160 13.68 20.58 -29.86
C CYS A 160 14.28 19.94 -28.59
N MET A 161 14.99 18.83 -28.73
CA MET A 161 15.66 18.17 -27.61
C MET A 161 16.82 19.00 -27.06
N LYS A 162 17.60 19.63 -27.94
CA LYS A 162 18.68 20.56 -27.54
C LYS A 162 18.11 21.78 -26.82
N GLU A 163 17.06 22.39 -27.36
CA GLU A 163 16.37 23.52 -26.71
C GLU A 163 15.83 23.13 -25.32
N LEU A 164 15.29 21.91 -25.18
CA LEU A 164 14.82 21.40 -23.90
C LEU A 164 15.96 21.20 -22.89
N LEU A 165 17.10 20.66 -23.35
CA LEU A 165 18.29 20.53 -22.51
C LEU A 165 18.87 21.90 -22.13
N ASP A 166 18.90 22.86 -23.05
CA ASP A 166 19.31 24.24 -22.78
C ASP A 166 18.42 24.88 -21.70
N LEU A 167 17.10 24.70 -21.79
CA LEU A 167 16.14 25.18 -20.79
C LEU A 167 16.33 24.51 -19.42
N LYS A 168 16.80 23.26 -19.39
CA LYS A 168 17.16 22.53 -18.17
C LYS A 168 18.63 22.72 -17.77
N GLU A 169 19.36 23.63 -18.42
CA GLU A 169 20.78 23.90 -18.18
C GLU A 169 21.65 22.63 -18.27
N HIS A 170 21.25 21.67 -19.11
CA HIS A 170 21.85 20.33 -19.25
C HIS A 170 21.90 19.52 -17.94
N ARG A 171 21.09 19.86 -16.95
CA ARG A 171 21.06 19.19 -15.64
C ARG A 171 19.76 18.43 -15.46
N LEU A 172 19.84 17.10 -15.47
CA LEU A 172 18.69 16.23 -15.28
C LEU A 172 18.70 15.58 -13.89
N PRO A 173 17.56 15.44 -13.20
CA PRO A 173 17.49 14.66 -11.96
C PRO A 173 17.92 13.21 -12.21
N LEU A 174 18.70 12.63 -11.29
CA LEU A 174 19.13 11.22 -11.39
C LEU A 174 17.94 10.25 -11.48
N GLN A 175 16.81 10.63 -10.89
CA GLN A 175 15.57 9.87 -10.90
C GLN A 175 15.00 9.66 -12.32
N GLU A 176 15.33 10.55 -13.27
CA GLU A 176 14.86 10.47 -14.67
C GLU A 176 15.81 9.64 -15.57
N LEU A 177 16.88 9.06 -15.02
CA LEU A 177 17.93 8.37 -15.78
C LEU A 177 17.94 6.88 -15.51
N TRP A 178 18.00 6.07 -16.56
CA TRP A 178 18.16 4.62 -16.50
C TRP A 178 19.52 4.23 -17.07
N VAL A 179 20.38 3.67 -16.22
CA VAL A 179 21.74 3.28 -16.62
C VAL A 179 21.67 2.20 -17.70
N VAL A 180 22.44 2.41 -18.77
CA VAL A 180 22.60 1.44 -19.86
C VAL A 180 23.38 0.24 -19.33
N PHE A 181 22.88 -0.95 -19.62
CA PHE A 181 23.52 -2.20 -19.24
C PHE A 181 24.90 -2.33 -19.85
N ASP A 182 25.85 -2.79 -19.04
CA ASP A 182 27.22 -3.06 -19.44
C ASP A 182 27.64 -4.44 -18.91
N ASP A 183 28.18 -5.28 -19.77
CA ASP A 183 28.54 -6.67 -19.44
C ASP A 183 29.80 -6.76 -18.57
N SER A 184 30.52 -5.66 -18.42
CA SER A 184 31.70 -5.54 -17.55
C SER A 184 31.37 -5.62 -16.06
N GLY A 185 30.12 -5.32 -15.67
CA GLY A 185 29.69 -5.22 -14.27
C GLY A 185 30.13 -3.95 -13.55
N VAL A 186 30.85 -3.04 -14.22
CA VAL A 186 31.40 -1.80 -13.62
C VAL A 186 30.28 -0.87 -13.15
N PHE A 187 29.18 -0.80 -13.88
CA PHE A 187 28.08 0.13 -13.59
C PHE A 187 26.93 -0.48 -12.78
N ASP A 188 27.05 -1.73 -12.31
CA ASP A 188 26.00 -2.42 -11.55
C ASP A 188 25.61 -1.64 -10.28
N GLN A 189 26.61 -1.16 -9.54
CA GLN A 189 26.41 -0.37 -8.33
C GLN A 189 25.82 1.02 -8.63
N THR A 190 26.24 1.64 -9.73
CA THR A 190 25.69 2.92 -10.20
C THR A 190 24.21 2.75 -10.56
N ALA A 191 23.86 1.69 -11.27
CA ALA A 191 22.47 1.38 -11.63
C ALA A 191 21.60 1.11 -10.40
N LEU A 192 22.11 0.33 -9.44
CA LEU A 192 21.40 0.00 -8.21
C LEU A 192 21.18 1.23 -7.32
N ALA A 193 22.21 2.07 -7.15
CA ALA A 193 22.12 3.29 -6.36
C ALA A 193 21.12 4.29 -6.95
N ILE A 194 21.13 4.48 -8.28
CA ILE A 194 20.15 5.33 -8.97
C ILE A 194 18.73 4.78 -8.82
N GLU A 195 18.54 3.46 -8.85
CA GLU A 195 17.24 2.83 -8.57
C GLU A 195 16.76 3.11 -7.14
N HIS A 196 17.63 3.01 -6.13
CA HIS A 196 17.25 3.31 -4.76
C HIS A 196 16.80 4.77 -4.60
N VAL A 197 17.53 5.72 -5.20
CA VAL A 197 17.16 7.14 -5.20
C VAL A 197 15.84 7.35 -5.94
N ARG A 198 15.69 6.78 -7.14
CA ARG A 198 14.47 6.91 -7.93
C ARG A 198 13.24 6.40 -7.16
N PHE A 199 13.32 5.20 -6.61
CA PHE A 199 12.23 4.61 -5.83
C PHE A 199 11.89 5.47 -4.61
N PHE A 200 12.91 5.95 -3.89
CA PHE A 200 12.71 6.76 -2.68
C PHE A 200 11.91 8.02 -2.99
N TYR A 201 12.32 8.80 -3.98
CA TYR A 201 11.62 10.04 -4.34
C TYR A 201 10.25 9.83 -4.99
N GLN A 202 10.02 8.68 -5.63
CA GLN A 202 8.74 8.37 -6.26
C GLN A 202 7.70 7.80 -5.28
N ASN A 203 8.13 7.00 -4.28
CA ASN A 203 7.22 6.20 -3.47
C ASN A 203 7.24 6.57 -1.97
N ILE A 204 8.33 7.15 -1.48
CA ILE A 204 8.55 7.38 -0.05
C ILE A 204 8.53 8.86 0.29
N TRP A 205 9.38 9.67 -0.35
CA TRP A 205 9.53 11.10 -0.08
C TRP A 205 8.23 11.86 -0.37
N ARG A 206 7.89 12.81 0.52
CA ARG A 206 6.78 13.74 0.29
C ARG A 206 7.31 15.17 0.33
N SER A 207 6.71 16.04 -0.47
CA SER A 207 7.13 17.44 -0.61
C SER A 207 6.96 18.29 0.66
N TRP A 208 6.17 17.80 1.63
CA TRP A 208 5.97 18.44 2.93
C TRP A 208 6.80 17.79 4.06
N ASP A 209 7.60 16.74 3.79
CA ASP A 209 8.42 16.10 4.82
C ASP A 209 9.55 17.03 5.28
N GLU A 210 10.11 17.84 4.37
CA GLU A 210 11.19 18.79 4.65
C GLU A 210 10.80 19.89 5.65
N GLU A 211 9.51 20.26 5.68
CA GLU A 211 9.00 21.31 6.57
C GLU A 211 8.67 20.79 7.99
N GLU A 212 8.79 19.49 8.25
CA GLU A 212 8.55 18.96 9.59
C GLU A 212 9.81 19.16 10.46
N GLU A 213 9.72 20.10 11.41
CA GLU A 213 10.75 20.32 12.43
C GLU A 213 10.79 19.13 13.39
N ASP A 214 11.74 18.20 13.21
CA ASP A 214 11.81 17.02 14.06
C ASP A 214 13.21 16.71 14.58
N GLU A 215 13.26 16.38 15.87
CA GLU A 215 14.44 15.85 16.57
C GLU A 215 14.64 14.33 16.35
N TYR A 216 13.70 13.68 15.65
CA TYR A 216 13.63 12.22 15.52
C TYR A 216 14.09 11.72 14.15
N ASP A 217 14.61 10.50 14.14
CA ASP A 217 15.06 9.75 12.96
C ASP A 217 13.97 9.66 11.87
N TYR A 218 14.28 10.20 10.68
CA TYR A 218 13.38 10.21 9.53
C TYR A 218 13.09 8.79 9.01
N PHE A 219 14.05 7.87 9.10
CA PHE A 219 13.89 6.50 8.62
C PHE A 219 12.77 5.78 9.37
N VAL A 220 12.84 5.74 10.70
CA VAL A 220 11.87 5.03 11.55
C VAL A 220 10.47 5.65 11.43
N ARG A 221 10.41 6.98 11.32
CA ARG A 221 9.14 7.72 11.32
C ARG A 221 8.40 7.64 10.00
N CYS A 222 9.12 7.78 8.89
CA CYS A 222 8.54 7.98 7.56
C CYS A 222 8.90 6.85 6.60
N VAL A 223 10.18 6.49 6.50
CA VAL A 223 10.67 5.56 5.48
C VAL A 223 10.18 4.14 5.73
N GLU A 224 10.42 3.59 6.93
CA GLU A 224 10.03 2.23 7.26
C GLU A 224 8.51 1.99 7.10
N PRO A 225 7.61 2.80 7.67
CA PRO A 225 6.17 2.58 7.53
C PRO A 225 5.69 2.66 6.08
N ARG A 226 6.20 3.62 5.29
CA ARG A 226 5.83 3.81 3.88
C ARG A 226 6.39 2.72 2.98
N LEU A 227 7.64 2.30 3.23
CA LEU A 227 8.27 1.18 2.52
C LEU A 227 7.50 -0.11 2.80
N ARG A 228 7.17 -0.36 4.07
CA ARG A 228 6.39 -1.54 4.45
C ARG A 228 5.01 -1.51 3.81
N LEU A 229 4.31 -0.36 3.85
CA LEU A 229 3.03 -0.20 3.17
C LEU A 229 3.14 -0.48 1.66
N HIS A 230 4.19 -0.01 0.99
CA HIS A 230 4.39 -0.27 -0.44
C HIS A 230 4.45 -1.77 -0.75
N TYR A 231 5.27 -2.53 -0.02
CA TYR A 231 5.37 -3.98 -0.22
C TYR A 231 4.12 -4.71 0.25
N ASP A 232 3.45 -4.26 1.32
CA ASP A 232 2.15 -4.80 1.72
C ASP A 232 1.10 -4.60 0.62
N ILE A 233 1.14 -3.51 -0.14
CA ILE A 233 0.26 -3.28 -1.29
C ILE A 233 0.65 -4.19 -2.46
N LEU A 234 1.94 -4.34 -2.77
CA LEU A 234 2.42 -5.22 -3.85
C LEU A 234 2.10 -6.70 -3.59
N GLU A 235 2.16 -7.12 -2.32
CA GLU A 235 1.86 -8.48 -1.88
C GLU A 235 0.36 -8.67 -1.59
N ASP A 236 -0.49 -7.74 -2.02
CA ASP A 236 -1.95 -7.78 -1.84
C ASP A 236 -2.36 -7.97 -0.36
N ARG A 237 -1.58 -7.50 0.63
CA ARG A 237 -1.87 -7.56 2.09
C ARG A 237 -2.69 -6.37 2.59
N VAL A 238 -3.04 -5.42 1.73
CA VAL A 238 -3.81 -4.23 2.08
C VAL A 238 -5.13 -4.24 1.31
N PRO A 239 -6.28 -4.04 1.99
CA PRO A 239 -7.57 -4.04 1.33
C PRO A 239 -7.65 -3.03 0.19
N SER A 240 -8.26 -3.42 -0.93
CA SER A 240 -8.28 -2.63 -2.16
C SER A 240 -8.90 -1.24 -1.97
N GLY A 241 -10.00 -1.17 -1.21
CA GLY A 241 -10.65 0.10 -0.83
C GLY A 241 -9.73 1.00 0.00
N LEU A 242 -8.91 0.41 0.89
CA LEU A 242 -7.96 1.16 1.70
C LEU A 242 -6.80 1.70 0.86
N VAL A 243 -6.35 0.97 -0.17
CA VAL A 243 -5.34 1.44 -1.13
C VAL A 243 -5.86 2.64 -1.93
N VAL A 244 -7.12 2.58 -2.41
CA VAL A 244 -7.76 3.71 -3.11
C VAL A 244 -7.88 4.92 -2.19
N ASP A 245 -8.33 4.72 -0.95
CA ASP A 245 -8.42 5.77 0.05
C ASP A 245 -7.06 6.41 0.35
N TYR A 246 -6.01 5.61 0.49
CA TYR A 246 -4.64 6.10 0.69
C TYR A 246 -4.18 6.99 -0.45
N ARG A 247 -4.36 6.54 -1.70
CA ARG A 247 -4.00 7.32 -2.90
C ARG A 247 -4.79 8.63 -3.00
N ASN A 248 -6.08 8.59 -2.67
CA ASN A 248 -6.93 9.79 -2.63
C ASN A 248 -6.47 10.78 -1.56
N LEU A 249 -6.14 10.30 -0.36
CA LEU A 249 -5.62 11.13 0.72
C LEU A 249 -4.27 11.76 0.35
N LEU A 250 -3.36 11.01 -0.28
CA LEU A 250 -2.10 11.54 -0.78
C LEU A 250 -2.31 12.67 -1.79
N SER A 251 -3.18 12.45 -2.78
CA SER A 251 -3.50 13.47 -3.78
C SER A 251 -4.12 14.73 -3.15
N GLN A 252 -4.99 14.57 -2.15
CA GLN A 252 -5.56 15.70 -1.41
C GLN A 252 -4.50 16.47 -0.62
N CYS A 253 -3.57 15.77 0.05
CA CYS A 253 -2.43 16.39 0.72
C CYS A 253 -1.57 17.19 -0.26
N GLU A 254 -1.18 16.60 -1.40
CA GLU A 254 -0.37 17.26 -2.43
C GLU A 254 -1.06 18.51 -2.99
N GLU A 255 -2.37 18.42 -3.24
CA GLU A 255 -3.13 19.56 -3.73
C GLU A 255 -3.21 20.69 -2.69
N SER A 256 -3.47 20.34 -1.43
CA SER A 256 -3.55 21.31 -0.33
C SER A 256 -2.20 21.96 -0.07
N TYR A 257 -1.12 21.19 -0.04
CA TYR A 257 0.23 21.70 0.13
C TYR A 257 0.64 22.64 -1.01
N ARG A 258 0.31 22.30 -2.26
CA ARG A 258 0.55 23.19 -3.41
C ARG A 258 -0.22 24.52 -3.28
N LYS A 259 -1.48 24.49 -2.81
CA LYS A 259 -2.25 25.71 -2.53
C LYS A 259 -1.58 26.54 -1.44
N PHE A 260 -1.10 25.90 -0.37
CA PHE A 260 -0.38 26.54 0.71
C PHE A 260 0.92 27.23 0.23
N LEU A 261 1.74 26.55 -0.58
CA LEU A 261 2.96 27.13 -1.17
C LEU A 261 2.66 28.35 -2.04
N ASN A 262 1.63 28.27 -2.89
CA ASN A 262 1.20 29.38 -3.74
C ASN A 262 0.75 30.58 -2.90
N LEU A 263 -0.02 30.35 -1.84
CA LEU A 263 -0.46 31.39 -0.91
C LEU A 263 0.73 32.05 -0.20
N ARG A 264 1.68 31.24 0.29
CA ARG A 264 2.91 31.71 0.93
C ARG A 264 3.76 32.57 -0.01
N SER A 265 3.93 32.14 -1.26
CA SER A 265 4.65 32.93 -2.28
C SER A 265 3.94 34.25 -2.61
N SER A 266 2.61 34.27 -2.58
CA SER A 266 1.81 35.48 -2.84
C SER A 266 1.95 36.49 -1.70
N LEU A 267 1.93 36.01 -0.45
CA LEU A 267 2.17 36.82 0.74
C LEU A 267 3.59 37.40 0.77
N SER A 268 4.60 36.58 0.44
CA SER A 268 6.00 37.04 0.40
C SER A 268 6.26 38.11 -0.65
N ASN A 269 5.39 38.26 -1.64
CA ASN A 269 5.48 39.25 -2.70
C ASN A 269 4.65 40.53 -2.42
N CYS A 270 3.85 40.55 -1.35
CA CYS A 270 3.08 41.70 -0.92
C CYS A 270 3.84 42.45 0.19
N ASN A 271 4.22 43.71 -0.08
CA ASN A 271 4.95 44.57 0.86
C ASN A 271 4.02 45.57 1.58
N SER A 272 2.73 45.25 1.77
CA SER A 272 1.72 46.23 2.15
C SER A 272 0.72 45.63 3.14
N ASP A 273 0.89 45.97 4.43
CA ASP A 273 -0.04 45.73 5.54
C ASP A 273 -1.49 46.11 5.14
N SER A 274 -2.22 45.14 4.61
CA SER A 274 -3.55 45.32 4.05
C SER A 274 -4.48 44.25 4.57
N GLU A 275 -5.78 44.55 4.65
CA GLU A 275 -6.80 43.56 5.05
C GLU A 275 -6.79 42.28 4.19
N GLN A 276 -6.25 42.36 2.97
CA GLN A 276 -6.07 41.22 2.09
C GLN A 276 -5.03 40.22 2.61
N GLU A 277 -3.96 40.69 3.27
CA GLU A 277 -2.96 39.84 3.92
C GLU A 277 -3.56 39.13 5.14
N ASN A 278 -4.40 39.81 5.92
CA ASN A 278 -5.11 39.21 7.07
C ASN A 278 -6.04 38.07 6.63
N ILE A 279 -6.82 38.24 5.55
CA ILE A 279 -7.69 37.19 4.99
C ILE A 279 -6.85 36.00 4.48
N SER A 280 -5.75 36.30 3.78
CA SER A 280 -4.82 35.30 3.28
C SER A 280 -4.10 34.53 4.39
N MET A 281 -3.82 35.14 5.54
CA MET A 281 -3.24 34.45 6.70
C MET A 281 -4.24 33.47 7.34
N VAL A 282 -5.51 33.86 7.44
CA VAL A 282 -6.59 32.97 7.92
C VAL A 282 -6.78 31.78 6.97
N GLU A 283 -6.70 32.01 5.65
CA GLU A 283 -6.74 30.94 4.66
C GLU A 283 -5.53 29.99 4.78
N GLY A 284 -4.33 30.53 5.02
CA GLY A 284 -3.13 29.74 5.28
C GLY A 284 -3.27 28.82 6.51
N LEU A 285 -3.82 29.33 7.61
CA LEU A 285 -4.08 28.53 8.82
C LEU A 285 -5.09 27.41 8.57
N LYS A 286 -6.13 27.66 7.75
CA LYS A 286 -7.11 26.63 7.37
C LYS A 286 -6.45 25.52 6.55
N LEU A 287 -5.67 25.88 5.53
CA LEU A 287 -4.94 24.93 4.70
C LEU A 287 -3.96 24.09 5.53
N TYR A 288 -3.23 24.71 6.45
CA TYR A 288 -2.35 24.00 7.37
C TYR A 288 -3.12 23.01 8.26
N SER A 289 -4.23 23.45 8.86
CA SER A 289 -5.07 22.57 9.70
C SER A 289 -5.66 21.39 8.92
N GLU A 290 -6.09 21.61 7.68
CA GLU A 290 -6.59 20.56 6.79
C GLU A 290 -5.47 19.57 6.44
N MET A 291 -4.29 20.08 6.11
CA MET A 291 -3.12 19.26 5.80
C MET A 291 -2.73 18.37 6.98
N GLU A 292 -2.72 18.90 8.21
CA GLU A 292 -2.42 18.10 9.40
C GLU A 292 -3.46 16.99 9.64
N GLN A 293 -4.75 17.25 9.39
CA GLN A 293 -5.78 16.21 9.48
C GLN A 293 -5.59 15.11 8.43
N LEU A 294 -5.19 15.49 7.21
CA LEU A 294 -4.92 14.53 6.14
C LEU A 294 -3.65 13.71 6.42
N LYS A 295 -2.56 14.35 6.87
CA LYS A 295 -1.32 13.69 7.29
C LYS A 295 -1.56 12.69 8.42
N GLN A 296 -2.37 13.04 9.42
CA GLN A 296 -2.73 12.11 10.49
C GLN A 296 -3.42 10.86 9.95
N LYS A 297 -4.37 11.01 9.01
CA LYS A 297 -5.02 9.86 8.35
C LYS A 297 -4.03 9.01 7.56
N LEU A 298 -3.09 9.63 6.86
CA LEU A 298 -2.02 8.90 6.15
C LEU A 298 -1.17 8.08 7.13
N LYS A 299 -0.72 8.68 8.24
CA LYS A 299 0.06 7.99 9.29
C LYS A 299 -0.68 6.78 9.87
N LEU A 300 -2.01 6.85 10.01
CA LEU A 300 -2.83 5.70 10.43
C LEU A 300 -2.77 4.54 9.43
N ILE A 301 -2.81 4.83 8.12
CA ILE A 301 -2.78 3.80 7.07
C ILE A 301 -1.36 3.25 6.87
N GLU A 302 -0.32 4.07 7.03
CA GLU A 302 1.07 3.67 6.89
C GLU A 302 1.49 2.70 8.01
N ASN A 303 1.02 2.94 9.24
CA ASN A 303 1.29 2.06 10.37
C ASN A 303 0.55 0.71 10.23
N PRO A 304 1.25 -0.45 10.22
CA PRO A 304 0.64 -1.78 10.06
C PRO A 304 -0.45 -2.12 11.08
N LEU A 305 -0.28 -1.71 12.34
CA LEU A 305 -1.24 -2.00 13.41
C LEU A 305 -2.46 -1.09 13.31
N LEU A 306 -2.24 0.20 13.06
CA LEU A 306 -3.32 1.19 13.01
C LEU A 306 -4.14 1.05 11.73
N ARG A 307 -3.54 0.67 10.60
CA ARG A 307 -4.26 0.49 9.34
C ARG A 307 -5.27 -0.63 9.41
N TYR A 308 -4.94 -1.71 10.13
CA TYR A 308 -5.85 -2.81 10.41
C TYR A 308 -7.11 -2.23 11.07
N VAL A 309 -6.95 -1.49 12.17
CA VAL A 309 -8.06 -0.83 12.88
C VAL A 309 -8.81 0.20 12.02
N PHE A 310 -8.09 0.98 11.20
CA PHE A 310 -8.67 2.06 10.37
C PHE A 310 -9.48 1.54 9.19
N GLY A 311 -8.97 0.56 8.44
CA GLY A 311 -9.69 -0.07 7.32
C GLY A 311 -11.01 -0.68 7.76
N TYR A 312 -11.03 -1.26 8.96
CA TYR A 312 -12.23 -1.76 9.59
C TYR A 312 -13.28 -0.67 9.85
N GLN A 313 -12.91 0.53 10.30
CA GLN A 313 -13.92 1.57 10.58
C GLN A 313 -14.67 2.07 9.34
N LYS A 314 -14.07 2.01 8.15
CA LYS A 314 -14.68 2.51 6.91
C LYS A 314 -15.48 1.48 6.12
N ASN A 315 -15.12 0.20 6.16
CA ASN A 315 -15.83 -0.85 5.42
C ASN A 315 -17.25 -1.14 5.95
N SER A 316 -17.63 -0.60 7.13
CA SER A 316 -18.99 -0.72 7.67
C SER A 316 -20.05 0.17 7.00
N ASN A 317 -19.78 0.80 5.86
CA ASN A 317 -20.73 1.67 5.17
C ASN A 317 -21.84 0.90 4.41
N ILE A 318 -21.96 -0.41 4.61
CA ILE A 318 -23.08 -1.19 4.07
C ILE A 318 -24.37 -0.69 4.76
N GLN A 319 -25.21 0.00 4.01
CA GLN A 319 -26.49 0.51 4.50
C GLN A 319 -27.56 -0.57 4.35
N ALA A 320 -28.23 -0.87 5.47
CA ALA A 320 -29.44 -1.68 5.49
C ALA A 320 -30.51 -1.03 4.60
N LYS A 321 -31.15 -1.83 3.75
CA LYS A 321 -32.29 -1.35 2.95
C LYS A 321 -33.55 -1.20 3.80
N GLY A 322 -33.59 -1.90 4.93
CA GLY A 322 -34.71 -1.94 5.85
C GLY A 322 -35.87 -2.76 5.31
N VAL A 323 -37.06 -2.49 5.84
CA VAL A 323 -38.29 -3.17 5.43
C VAL A 323 -38.65 -2.75 4.00
N ARG A 324 -39.01 -3.73 3.17
CA ARG A 324 -39.47 -3.51 1.80
C ARG A 324 -40.69 -2.56 1.78
N PRO A 325 -40.79 -1.62 0.83
CA PRO A 325 -41.93 -0.69 0.74
C PRO A 325 -43.30 -1.37 0.61
N SER A 326 -43.35 -2.59 0.03
CA SER A 326 -44.56 -3.40 -0.07
C SER A 326 -44.93 -4.12 1.23
N GLY A 327 -44.04 -4.15 2.22
CA GLY A 327 -44.20 -4.88 3.49
C GLY A 327 -44.08 -6.41 3.36
N GLN A 328 -43.97 -6.95 2.15
CA GLN A 328 -43.88 -8.38 1.89
C GLN A 328 -42.44 -8.89 1.97
N LYS A 329 -42.28 -10.12 2.48
CA LYS A 329 -41.03 -10.86 2.52
C LYS A 329 -40.92 -11.76 1.30
N ILE A 330 -39.75 -11.79 0.68
CA ILE A 330 -39.48 -12.57 -0.53
C ILE A 330 -38.54 -13.72 -0.19
N THR A 331 -38.82 -14.89 -0.78
CA THR A 331 -37.89 -16.02 -0.78
C THR A 331 -37.10 -16.02 -2.09
N HIS A 332 -35.80 -15.81 -2.00
CA HIS A 332 -34.88 -15.84 -3.13
C HIS A 332 -34.32 -17.25 -3.31
N VAL A 333 -34.55 -17.88 -4.46
CA VAL A 333 -34.02 -19.20 -4.77
C VAL A 333 -32.84 -19.06 -5.72
N VAL A 334 -31.66 -19.52 -5.29
CA VAL A 334 -30.43 -19.49 -6.08
C VAL A 334 -30.18 -20.85 -6.70
N SER A 335 -30.06 -20.90 -8.02
CA SER A 335 -29.71 -22.11 -8.76
C SER A 335 -29.12 -21.76 -10.12
N SER A 336 -27.96 -22.33 -10.45
CA SER A 336 -27.37 -22.19 -11.79
C SER A 336 -28.14 -23.02 -12.83
N THR A 337 -28.58 -24.22 -12.43
CA THR A 337 -29.39 -25.13 -13.24
C THR A 337 -30.40 -25.86 -12.36
N MET A 338 -31.67 -25.80 -12.73
CA MET A 338 -32.77 -26.40 -11.96
C MET A 338 -33.27 -27.68 -12.62
N VAL A 339 -33.18 -28.81 -11.92
CA VAL A 339 -33.78 -30.07 -12.35
C VAL A 339 -35.22 -30.13 -11.84
N ALA A 340 -36.16 -30.60 -12.66
CA ALA A 340 -37.58 -30.67 -12.29
C ALA A 340 -37.85 -31.45 -10.99
N GLY A 341 -37.06 -32.49 -10.70
CA GLY A 341 -37.13 -33.25 -9.46
C GLY A 341 -36.75 -32.40 -8.24
N LEU A 342 -35.66 -31.64 -8.32
CA LEU A 342 -35.21 -30.74 -7.25
C LEU A 342 -36.22 -29.62 -7.00
N LEU A 343 -36.75 -29.01 -8.06
CA LEU A 343 -37.80 -28.00 -7.94
C LEU A 343 -39.04 -28.55 -7.24
N ARG A 344 -39.45 -29.78 -7.57
CA ARG A 344 -40.59 -30.44 -6.92
C ARG A 344 -40.33 -30.67 -5.44
N SER A 345 -39.14 -31.13 -5.06
CA SER A 345 -38.79 -31.32 -3.65
C SER A 345 -38.75 -29.99 -2.91
N LEU A 346 -38.10 -28.96 -3.48
CA LEU A 346 -38.04 -27.62 -2.90
C LEU A 346 -39.43 -27.02 -2.69
N LEU A 347 -40.32 -27.17 -3.68
CA LEU A 347 -41.72 -26.76 -3.57
C LEU A 347 -42.42 -27.49 -2.42
N THR A 348 -42.23 -28.80 -2.30
CA THR A 348 -42.92 -29.62 -1.28
C THR A 348 -42.39 -29.38 0.13
N ASP A 349 -41.07 -29.24 0.28
CA ASP A 349 -40.41 -29.24 1.59
C ASP A 349 -40.33 -27.84 2.21
N ARG A 350 -40.16 -26.80 1.39
CA ARG A 350 -39.78 -25.45 1.84
C ARG A 350 -40.73 -24.35 1.37
N LEU A 351 -41.14 -24.35 0.10
CA LEU A 351 -41.92 -23.24 -0.47
C LEU A 351 -43.43 -23.38 -0.30
N CYS A 352 -43.93 -24.61 -0.12
CA CYS A 352 -45.32 -24.89 0.24
C CYS A 352 -45.36 -25.38 1.70
N GLN A 353 -45.74 -24.53 2.65
CA GLN A 353 -46.04 -24.97 4.01
C GLN A 353 -47.38 -24.43 4.51
N GLU A 354 -48.05 -25.32 5.26
CA GLU A 354 -49.37 -25.35 5.92
C GLU A 354 -50.52 -24.39 5.51
N PRO A 355 -51.78 -24.88 5.50
CA PRO A 355 -52.95 -24.07 5.14
C PRO A 355 -53.16 -22.93 6.15
N GLY A 356 -52.72 -21.71 5.80
CA GLY A 356 -52.91 -20.51 6.63
C GLY A 356 -51.87 -19.40 6.45
N GLU A 357 -50.75 -19.64 5.77
CA GLU A 357 -49.77 -18.59 5.47
C GLU A 357 -50.14 -17.77 4.21
N GLU A 358 -49.78 -16.48 4.22
CA GLU A 358 -49.91 -15.57 3.06
C GLU A 358 -49.09 -16.08 1.87
N GLU A 359 -49.53 -15.82 0.63
CA GLU A 359 -48.76 -16.13 -0.58
C GLU A 359 -47.38 -15.48 -0.50
N ARG A 360 -46.33 -16.30 -0.36
CA ARG A 360 -44.93 -15.85 -0.33
C ARG A 360 -44.48 -15.62 -1.77
N GLU A 361 -43.93 -14.44 -2.05
CA GLU A 361 -43.32 -14.16 -3.35
C GLU A 361 -41.97 -14.87 -3.46
N ILE A 362 -41.71 -15.47 -4.63
CA ILE A 362 -40.49 -16.26 -4.89
C ILE A 362 -39.76 -15.65 -6.07
N GLN A 363 -38.48 -15.36 -5.91
CA GLN A 363 -37.63 -14.83 -6.98
C GLN A 363 -36.44 -15.76 -7.24
N PHE A 364 -36.21 -16.12 -8.50
CA PHE A 364 -35.10 -16.97 -8.90
C PHE A 364 -33.88 -16.15 -9.30
N HIS A 365 -32.71 -16.62 -8.91
CA HIS A 365 -31.40 -16.03 -9.20
C HIS A 365 -30.43 -17.09 -9.71
N SER A 366 -29.57 -16.72 -10.65
CA SER A 366 -28.51 -17.60 -11.16
C SER A 366 -27.28 -17.63 -10.27
N ASP A 367 -27.05 -16.57 -9.51
CA ASP A 367 -25.87 -16.38 -8.67
C ASP A 367 -26.25 -15.95 -7.24
N PRO A 368 -25.49 -16.38 -6.21
CA PRO A 368 -25.82 -16.02 -4.83
C PRO A 368 -25.63 -14.52 -4.54
N LEU A 369 -24.72 -13.85 -5.26
CA LEU A 369 -24.43 -12.43 -5.06
C LEU A 369 -25.63 -11.56 -5.45
N SER A 370 -26.29 -11.85 -6.58
CA SER A 370 -27.50 -11.15 -7.01
C SER A 370 -28.66 -11.34 -6.04
N ALA A 371 -28.80 -12.53 -5.47
CA ALA A 371 -29.83 -12.83 -4.48
C ALA A 371 -29.63 -12.02 -3.20
N ILE A 372 -28.43 -12.05 -2.62
CA ILE A 372 -28.09 -11.28 -1.40
C ILE A 372 -28.26 -9.77 -1.67
N ASN A 373 -27.81 -9.29 -2.83
CA ASN A 373 -27.99 -7.90 -3.23
C ASN A 373 -29.45 -7.51 -3.49
N ALA A 374 -30.39 -8.46 -3.63
CA ALA A 374 -31.82 -8.19 -3.78
C ALA A 374 -32.60 -8.23 -2.45
N CYS A 375 -32.01 -8.78 -1.38
CA CYS A 375 -32.65 -8.95 -0.09
C CYS A 375 -32.97 -7.63 0.63
N PHE A 376 -34.05 -7.65 1.39
CA PHE A 376 -34.48 -6.66 2.37
C PHE A 376 -34.63 -7.33 3.75
N GLU A 377 -34.94 -6.54 4.79
CA GLU A 377 -35.14 -7.03 6.15
C GLU A 377 -36.18 -8.17 6.22
N GLY A 378 -35.75 -9.32 6.71
CA GLY A 378 -36.57 -10.51 6.92
C GLY A 378 -36.73 -11.43 5.71
N ASP A 379 -36.03 -11.18 4.60
CA ASP A 379 -36.02 -12.06 3.43
C ASP A 379 -35.21 -13.35 3.69
N THR A 380 -35.52 -14.39 2.91
CA THR A 380 -34.84 -15.70 2.98
C THR A 380 -34.18 -16.00 1.64
N VAL A 381 -32.94 -16.47 1.64
CA VAL A 381 -32.20 -16.93 0.46
C VAL A 381 -31.96 -18.43 0.59
N ILE A 382 -32.48 -19.21 -0.36
CA ILE A 382 -32.28 -20.65 -0.44
C ILE A 382 -31.32 -20.96 -1.59
N VAL A 383 -30.17 -21.55 -1.28
CA VAL A 383 -29.16 -21.93 -2.26
C VAL A 383 -29.29 -23.41 -2.58
N CYS A 384 -29.56 -23.74 -3.84
CA CYS A 384 -29.65 -25.12 -4.29
C CYS A 384 -28.26 -25.77 -4.42
N PRO A 385 -28.17 -27.12 -4.39
CA PRO A 385 -26.94 -27.85 -4.64
C PRO A 385 -26.23 -27.39 -5.91
N GLY A 386 -24.93 -27.14 -5.80
CA GLY A 386 -24.11 -26.60 -6.86
C GLY A 386 -22.81 -25.98 -6.36
N HIS A 387 -21.93 -25.70 -7.33
CA HIS A 387 -20.67 -25.00 -7.10
C HIS A 387 -20.76 -23.58 -7.71
N TYR A 388 -20.79 -22.57 -6.86
CA TYR A 388 -21.00 -21.17 -7.22
C TYR A 388 -19.69 -20.40 -7.08
N VAL A 389 -19.19 -19.89 -8.19
CA VAL A 389 -17.99 -19.04 -8.19
C VAL A 389 -18.42 -17.58 -8.14
N VAL A 390 -17.95 -16.84 -7.14
CA VAL A 390 -18.26 -15.41 -6.98
C VAL A 390 -16.98 -14.58 -6.94
N HIS A 391 -17.02 -13.42 -7.59
CA HIS A 391 -15.91 -12.47 -7.66
C HIS A 391 -16.05 -11.29 -6.69
N GLY A 392 -17.21 -11.16 -6.04
CA GLY A 392 -17.53 -10.07 -5.10
C GLY A 392 -17.55 -10.52 -3.64
N THR A 393 -17.80 -9.54 -2.77
CA THR A 393 -18.05 -9.74 -1.33
C THR A 393 -19.55 -9.80 -1.07
N PHE A 394 -19.98 -10.66 -0.16
CA PHE A 394 -21.35 -10.65 0.35
C PHE A 394 -21.50 -9.62 1.45
N SER A 395 -22.15 -8.52 1.12
CA SER A 395 -22.44 -7.44 2.06
C SER A 395 -23.87 -7.56 2.60
N ILE A 396 -24.02 -8.13 3.79
CA ILE A 396 -25.31 -8.43 4.42
C ILE A 396 -25.59 -7.42 5.54
N ALA A 397 -26.39 -6.40 5.24
CA ALA A 397 -26.75 -5.35 6.20
C ALA A 397 -28.15 -5.46 6.81
N ASP A 398 -29.02 -6.24 6.21
CA ASP A 398 -30.37 -6.52 6.72
C ASP A 398 -30.39 -7.89 7.42
N SER A 399 -31.32 -8.10 8.36
CA SER A 399 -31.51 -9.37 9.05
C SER A 399 -32.14 -10.38 8.08
N ILE A 400 -31.32 -11.27 7.52
CA ILE A 400 -31.75 -12.27 6.52
C ILE A 400 -31.36 -13.69 6.94
N GLU A 401 -32.02 -14.67 6.33
CA GLU A 401 -31.69 -16.09 6.49
C GLU A 401 -31.13 -16.63 5.17
N LEU A 402 -29.88 -17.07 5.16
CA LEU A 402 -29.19 -17.68 4.02
C LEU A 402 -29.02 -19.18 4.27
N GLU A 403 -29.77 -20.00 3.55
CA GLU A 403 -29.87 -21.44 3.78
C GLU A 403 -29.41 -22.23 2.55
N GLY A 404 -28.58 -23.24 2.74
CA GLY A 404 -28.31 -24.27 1.76
C GLY A 404 -29.37 -25.39 1.78
N TYR A 405 -30.00 -25.66 0.64
CA TYR A 405 -30.94 -26.77 0.48
C TYR A 405 -30.21 -28.09 0.18
N GLY A 406 -29.59 -28.67 1.21
CA GLY A 406 -28.82 -29.91 1.08
C GLY A 406 -27.74 -30.06 2.14
N LEU A 407 -26.76 -30.90 1.85
CA LEU A 407 -25.56 -30.99 2.69
C LEU A 407 -24.58 -29.87 2.31
N PRO A 408 -23.74 -29.40 3.27
CA PRO A 408 -22.80 -28.31 3.01
C PRO A 408 -21.81 -28.63 1.88
N ASP A 409 -21.41 -29.89 1.76
CA ASP A 409 -20.49 -30.34 0.69
C ASP A 409 -21.12 -30.30 -0.71
N ASP A 410 -22.45 -30.32 -0.80
CA ASP A 410 -23.17 -30.22 -2.07
C ASP A 410 -23.39 -28.76 -2.49
N ILE A 411 -23.16 -27.80 -1.58
CA ILE A 411 -23.44 -26.36 -1.78
C ILE A 411 -22.18 -25.56 -1.46
N VAL A 412 -21.35 -25.42 -2.48
CA VAL A 412 -20.05 -24.75 -2.36
C VAL A 412 -20.13 -23.38 -2.99
N ILE A 413 -19.84 -22.34 -2.21
CA ILE A 413 -19.65 -20.98 -2.70
C ILE A 413 -18.15 -20.65 -2.60
N GLU A 414 -17.50 -20.61 -3.76
CA GLU A 414 -16.07 -20.33 -3.90
C GLU A 414 -15.88 -18.86 -4.28
N LYS A 415 -15.18 -18.10 -3.43
CA LYS A 415 -14.70 -16.76 -3.80
C LYS A 415 -13.45 -16.90 -4.68
N ARG A 416 -13.51 -16.41 -5.91
CA ARG A 416 -12.35 -16.29 -6.80
C ARG A 416 -11.97 -14.85 -7.05
N GLY A 417 -10.68 -14.58 -6.93
CA GLY A 417 -10.11 -13.26 -7.18
C GLY A 417 -9.39 -12.76 -5.94
N LYS A 418 -8.34 -11.99 -6.21
CA LYS A 418 -7.55 -11.30 -5.18
C LYS A 418 -8.41 -10.19 -4.59
N GLY A 419 -8.58 -10.17 -3.26
CA GLY A 419 -9.33 -9.10 -2.61
C GLY A 419 -9.88 -9.43 -1.23
N ASP A 420 -10.62 -8.46 -0.71
CA ASP A 420 -11.04 -8.20 0.68
C ASP A 420 -11.90 -9.31 1.34
N THR A 421 -12.61 -9.02 2.43
CA THR A 421 -13.45 -10.00 3.15
C THR A 421 -14.43 -10.74 2.21
N PHE A 422 -14.70 -12.04 2.44
CA PHE A 422 -15.68 -12.79 1.63
C PHE A 422 -17.12 -12.51 2.06
N VAL A 423 -17.43 -12.62 3.36
CA VAL A 423 -18.77 -12.36 3.90
C VAL A 423 -18.70 -11.28 4.97
N ASP A 424 -19.39 -10.16 4.76
CA ASP A 424 -19.48 -9.01 5.68
C ASP A 424 -20.90 -8.88 6.22
N CYS A 425 -21.02 -9.01 7.54
CA CYS A 425 -22.27 -9.00 8.28
C CYS A 425 -22.39 -7.76 9.17
N THR A 426 -23.37 -6.91 8.90
CA THR A 426 -23.72 -5.72 9.72
C THR A 426 -25.16 -5.74 10.25
N GLY A 427 -26.01 -6.67 9.77
CA GLY A 427 -27.41 -6.83 10.16
C GLY A 427 -27.63 -7.21 11.63
N ALA A 428 -28.84 -6.98 12.14
CA ALA A 428 -29.15 -7.18 13.56
C ALA A 428 -29.19 -8.66 13.96
N ASP A 429 -29.78 -9.52 13.14
CA ASP A 429 -29.79 -10.99 13.29
C ASP A 429 -29.67 -11.68 11.93
N ILE A 430 -28.46 -12.15 11.59
CA ILE A 430 -28.19 -12.86 10.34
C ILE A 430 -28.02 -14.34 10.66
N LYS A 431 -28.67 -15.20 9.88
CA LYS A 431 -28.50 -16.66 10.00
C LYS A 431 -28.01 -17.24 8.69
N ILE A 432 -26.97 -18.03 8.77
CA ILE A 432 -26.39 -18.72 7.62
C ILE A 432 -26.31 -20.21 7.96
N SER A 433 -26.87 -21.07 7.13
CA SER A 433 -26.93 -22.50 7.41
C SER A 433 -26.66 -23.39 6.20
N SER A 434 -26.09 -24.58 6.45
CA SER A 434 -25.92 -25.66 5.48
C SER A 434 -25.17 -25.28 4.19
N ILE A 435 -24.16 -24.39 4.28
CA ILE A 435 -23.37 -23.92 3.12
C ILE A 435 -21.88 -24.10 3.41
N LYS A 436 -21.11 -24.46 2.36
CA LYS A 436 -19.66 -24.40 2.37
C LYS A 436 -19.15 -23.14 1.69
N PHE A 437 -18.39 -22.33 2.44
CA PHE A 437 -17.66 -21.18 1.91
C PHE A 437 -16.19 -21.56 1.72
N ALA A 438 -15.67 -21.34 0.51
CA ALA A 438 -14.26 -21.53 0.18
C ALA A 438 -13.66 -20.21 -0.29
N GLN A 439 -12.54 -19.82 0.31
CA GLN A 439 -11.82 -18.59 -0.01
C GLN A 439 -10.33 -18.90 -0.17
N HIS A 440 -9.75 -18.39 -1.25
CA HIS A 440 -8.32 -18.44 -1.55
C HIS A 440 -7.76 -17.02 -1.59
N ASP A 441 -6.49 -16.85 -1.20
CA ASP A 441 -5.72 -15.60 -1.37
C ASP A 441 -6.41 -14.31 -0.85
N ALA A 442 -6.95 -14.34 0.38
CA ALA A 442 -7.64 -13.19 0.96
C ALA A 442 -6.98 -12.60 2.20
N VAL A 443 -7.18 -11.30 2.43
CA VAL A 443 -6.48 -10.54 3.49
C VAL A 443 -7.29 -10.45 4.78
N GLU A 444 -8.58 -10.10 4.67
CA GLU A 444 -9.42 -9.73 5.82
C GLU A 444 -10.21 -10.92 6.41
N GLY A 445 -10.10 -12.08 5.77
CA GLY A 445 -10.69 -13.35 6.19
C GLY A 445 -12.01 -13.73 5.53
N ILE A 446 -12.59 -14.85 5.98
CA ILE A 446 -13.76 -15.48 5.33
C ILE A 446 -15.08 -14.84 5.77
N LEU A 447 -15.19 -14.48 7.04
CA LEU A 447 -16.40 -13.88 7.61
C LEU A 447 -16.00 -12.77 8.59
N ILE A 448 -16.62 -11.61 8.43
CA ILE A 448 -16.54 -10.51 9.41
C ILE A 448 -17.91 -10.15 9.95
N VAL A 449 -18.01 -10.04 11.27
CA VAL A 449 -19.22 -9.57 11.97
C VAL A 449 -18.93 -8.21 12.59
N HIS A 450 -19.48 -7.17 11.98
CA HIS A 450 -19.26 -5.79 12.40
C HIS A 450 -20.13 -5.42 13.61
N ARG A 451 -21.42 -5.79 13.57
CA ARG A 451 -22.45 -5.46 14.56
C ARG A 451 -23.55 -6.53 14.53
N GLY A 452 -24.40 -6.52 15.55
CA GLY A 452 -25.53 -7.44 15.64
C GLY A 452 -25.09 -8.87 15.93
N LYS A 453 -25.99 -9.81 15.63
CA LYS A 453 -25.78 -11.23 15.85
C LYS A 453 -25.67 -11.96 14.52
N THR A 454 -24.65 -12.77 14.34
CA THR A 454 -24.54 -13.69 13.20
C THR A 454 -24.46 -15.13 13.70
N THR A 455 -25.36 -15.99 13.22
CA THR A 455 -25.40 -17.40 13.56
C THR A 455 -25.02 -18.25 12.36
N LEU A 456 -23.99 -19.09 12.51
CA LEU A 456 -23.66 -20.16 11.57
C LEU A 456 -24.13 -21.51 12.11
N GLU A 457 -24.84 -22.26 11.30
CA GLU A 457 -25.32 -23.60 11.65
C GLU A 457 -25.07 -24.60 10.53
N ASN A 458 -24.36 -25.70 10.82
CA ASN A 458 -24.04 -26.71 9.82
C ASN A 458 -23.28 -26.14 8.60
N CYS A 459 -22.35 -25.20 8.81
CA CYS A 459 -21.58 -24.59 7.74
C CYS A 459 -20.13 -25.09 7.72
N VAL A 460 -19.49 -25.03 6.56
CA VAL A 460 -18.06 -25.33 6.42
C VAL A 460 -17.35 -24.08 5.90
N LEU A 461 -16.37 -23.58 6.65
CA LEU A 461 -15.56 -22.42 6.28
C LEU A 461 -14.14 -22.91 5.94
N GLN A 462 -13.70 -22.69 4.70
CA GLN A 462 -12.36 -23.05 4.24
C GLN A 462 -11.62 -21.79 3.80
N CYS A 463 -10.56 -21.43 4.51
CA CYS A 463 -9.73 -20.25 4.26
C CYS A 463 -8.24 -20.57 4.44
N GLU A 464 -7.34 -19.67 4.02
CA GLU A 464 -5.87 -19.84 4.11
C GLU A 464 -5.18 -18.79 5.01
N THR A 465 -5.97 -17.80 5.47
CA THR A 465 -5.51 -16.63 6.22
C THR A 465 -6.38 -16.44 7.46
N THR A 466 -6.94 -15.25 7.70
CA THR A 466 -7.84 -14.98 8.81
C THR A 466 -9.14 -15.76 8.63
N GLY A 467 -9.58 -16.49 9.66
CA GLY A 467 -10.86 -17.19 9.64
C GLY A 467 -12.03 -16.22 9.81
N VAL A 468 -12.53 -16.12 11.04
CA VAL A 468 -13.67 -15.27 11.39
C VAL A 468 -13.22 -14.08 12.25
N THR A 469 -13.63 -12.88 11.87
CA THR A 469 -13.36 -11.65 12.63
C THR A 469 -14.65 -11.14 13.28
N VAL A 470 -14.66 -10.96 14.60
CA VAL A 470 -15.84 -10.47 15.36
C VAL A 470 -15.49 -9.17 16.07
N ARG A 471 -16.27 -8.11 15.85
CA ARG A 471 -16.05 -6.82 16.51
C ARG A 471 -16.60 -6.77 17.93
N THR A 472 -16.08 -5.83 18.72
CA THR A 472 -16.43 -5.62 20.12
C THR A 472 -17.93 -5.40 20.37
N SER A 473 -18.69 -4.92 19.37
CA SER A 473 -20.14 -4.70 19.43
C SER A 473 -20.98 -5.78 18.76
N ALA A 474 -20.40 -6.94 18.46
CA ALA A 474 -21.05 -8.03 17.72
C ALA A 474 -21.10 -9.33 18.54
N GLU A 475 -22.08 -10.18 18.23
CA GLU A 475 -22.22 -11.54 18.73
C GLU A 475 -22.09 -12.51 17.55
N PHE A 476 -21.25 -13.54 17.70
CA PHE A 476 -21.11 -14.60 16.72
C PHE A 476 -21.36 -15.96 17.38
N LEU A 477 -22.25 -16.75 16.78
CA LEU A 477 -22.63 -18.06 17.28
C LEU A 477 -22.41 -19.10 16.19
N MET A 478 -21.54 -20.08 16.46
CA MET A 478 -21.22 -21.16 15.53
C MET A 478 -21.68 -22.49 16.10
N LYS A 479 -22.55 -23.21 15.38
CA LYS A 479 -23.13 -24.50 15.77
C LYS A 479 -22.87 -25.54 14.71
N ASN A 480 -22.39 -26.71 15.11
CA ASN A 480 -22.19 -27.87 14.22
C ASN A 480 -21.48 -27.50 12.91
N SER A 481 -20.54 -26.56 12.96
CA SER A 481 -19.88 -25.99 11.78
C SER A 481 -18.38 -26.17 11.94
N ASP A 482 -17.68 -26.26 10.81
CA ASP A 482 -16.23 -26.49 10.77
C ASP A 482 -15.50 -25.28 10.15
N LEU A 483 -14.32 -24.95 10.69
CA LEU A 483 -13.41 -23.92 10.15
C LEU A 483 -12.05 -24.54 9.88
N TYR A 484 -11.59 -24.49 8.63
CA TYR A 484 -10.34 -25.05 8.17
C TYR A 484 -9.39 -23.98 7.63
N GLY A 485 -8.09 -24.17 7.90
CA GLY A 485 -6.98 -23.40 7.31
C GLY A 485 -6.86 -21.94 7.79
N ALA A 486 -7.63 -21.55 8.80
CA ALA A 486 -7.45 -20.29 9.50
C ALA A 486 -6.10 -20.25 10.25
N LYS A 487 -5.37 -19.13 10.16
CA LYS A 487 -4.09 -18.88 10.83
C LYS A 487 -4.24 -18.09 12.12
#